data_AF-A0A8T1N7N6-F1
#
_entry.id   AF-A0A8T1N7N6-F1
#
_cell.length_a   1.000
_cell.length_b   1.000
_cell.length_c   1.000
_cell.angle_alpha   90.00
_cell.angle_beta   90.00
_cell.angle_gamma   90.00
#
_symmetry.space_group_name_H-M   'P 1'
#
loop_
_entity.id
_entity.type
_entity.pdbx_description
1 polymer ?
#
loop_
_entity_poly.entity_id
_entity_poly.type
_entity_poly.pdbx_seq_one_letter_code
_entity_poly.pdbx_strand_id
1 'polypeptide(L)'
;MVSLTIENCEKCTLLPSLGKLPELKFLTIEGMASVKNIGQEFCGHSSTECFRSLRTLSFRNMKEWENWTPCEMFPMLRWLSLIRCPKLLGKLPKCLPLLNKVEINDCGQLVVSVSSFPDQCKIVIDRSEGVLCGSNLVTFKSIVFDSIHTISELTCRIEGFDVEELETLSINRWEEVKHLWSDDVGSLPHLPFLWFLWIGNCDKLASLVAEEGLQLGMPSTLKTIWIGNCKALESLPRAMMYNNTCLAYIRISECDSLTHFARGQLPPTLKRLEIWNCKNMRKLVEQEDDDTINTCSAIPSLLEILTIETCPSLESLISSRELLAALQELRIVNCPKLESIAKNFHQNSYLESITISKCENLKFLSGDDLLLPSNLRKLHIYGCEKILALFNGIYNLTSLQSLKIWNCPGILSFPVEGLPTNLTILEISNLKITEALFHWGLNNLTFLNQLEIGGCQNLVSFPEMTLPDSLTGLIISNCSSLECLSFEGLRELASLKTLYISNCKKLASFPKDGLPPSLLKLRISNCQKLRSFPKNGLPPSLQKLEIRECPLLEERCKKEHGGDWRRIADIPCVQINNKYIYDTETEE
;
A
#
# COMPACT_ATOMS: atom_id res chain seq x y z
N MET A 1 -15.63 -16.21 -30.98
CA MET A 1 -14.71 -15.07 -30.73
C MET A 1 -15.26 -14.27 -29.57
N VAL A 2 -14.53 -14.16 -28.45
CA VAL A 2 -15.04 -13.58 -27.19
C VAL A 2 -14.65 -12.10 -27.02
N SER A 3 -13.49 -11.71 -27.55
CA SER A 3 -12.99 -10.34 -27.56
C SER A 3 -12.52 -10.00 -28.98
N LEU A 4 -12.78 -8.78 -29.43
CA LEU A 4 -12.31 -8.25 -30.70
C LEU A 4 -11.83 -6.82 -30.48
N THR A 5 -10.62 -6.54 -30.97
CA THR A 5 -10.05 -5.19 -30.96
C THR A 5 -9.66 -4.82 -32.39
N ILE A 6 -10.11 -3.66 -32.86
CA ILE A 6 -9.74 -3.07 -34.15
C ILE A 6 -8.96 -1.80 -33.85
N GLU A 7 -7.70 -1.74 -34.26
CA GLU A 7 -6.79 -0.64 -33.93
C GLU A 7 -6.13 -0.05 -35.18
N ASN A 8 -5.89 1.27 -35.17
CA ASN A 8 -5.05 2.01 -36.11
C ASN A 8 -5.41 1.84 -37.60
N CYS A 9 -6.69 1.64 -37.89
CA CYS A 9 -7.21 1.56 -39.26
C CYS A 9 -7.59 2.95 -39.80
N GLU A 10 -6.61 3.86 -39.88
CA GLU A 10 -6.85 5.30 -40.08
C GLU A 10 -7.57 5.66 -41.39
N LYS A 11 -7.37 4.86 -42.45
CA LYS A 11 -7.95 5.08 -43.79
C LYS A 11 -9.36 4.50 -43.96
N CYS A 12 -9.84 3.69 -43.01
CA CYS A 12 -11.16 3.10 -43.09
C CYS A 12 -12.23 4.16 -42.84
N THR A 13 -13.22 4.23 -43.74
CA THR A 13 -14.35 5.16 -43.63
C THR A 13 -15.60 4.51 -43.04
N LEU A 14 -15.63 3.18 -42.97
CA LEU A 14 -16.75 2.37 -42.49
C LEU A 14 -16.26 1.29 -41.52
N LEU A 15 -17.13 0.93 -40.56
CA LEU A 15 -16.88 -0.20 -39.66
C LEU A 15 -17.42 -1.51 -40.25
N PRO A 16 -16.77 -2.65 -39.97
CA PRO A 16 -17.31 -3.95 -40.32
C PRO A 16 -18.60 -4.23 -39.54
N SER A 17 -19.44 -5.10 -40.11
CA SER A 17 -20.67 -5.55 -39.45
C SER A 17 -20.34 -6.60 -38.39
N LEU A 18 -20.46 -6.23 -37.10
CA LEU A 18 -20.04 -7.07 -35.96
C LEU A 18 -21.21 -7.52 -35.08
N GLY A 19 -22.40 -6.92 -35.24
CA GLY A 19 -23.56 -7.17 -34.36
C GLY A 19 -24.08 -8.61 -34.36
N LYS A 20 -23.78 -9.39 -35.40
CA LYS A 20 -24.20 -10.80 -35.53
C LYS A 20 -23.27 -11.80 -34.87
N LEU A 21 -22.17 -11.38 -34.27
CA LEU A 21 -21.22 -12.29 -33.60
C LEU A 21 -21.81 -12.75 -32.25
N PRO A 22 -22.24 -14.03 -32.10
CA PRO A 22 -23.04 -14.46 -30.96
C PRO A 22 -22.25 -14.52 -29.64
N GLU A 23 -20.93 -14.76 -29.71
CA GLU A 23 -20.06 -14.93 -28.54
C GLU A 23 -19.29 -13.66 -28.15
N LEU A 24 -19.46 -12.55 -28.89
CA LEU A 24 -18.65 -11.35 -28.69
C LEU A 24 -19.06 -10.64 -27.39
N LYS A 25 -18.14 -10.59 -26.41
CA LYS A 25 -18.34 -9.97 -25.09
C LYS A 25 -17.60 -8.65 -24.95
N PHE A 26 -16.45 -8.50 -25.59
CA PHE A 26 -15.61 -7.30 -25.49
C PHE A 26 -15.30 -6.79 -26.90
N LEU A 27 -15.62 -5.52 -27.16
CA LEU A 27 -15.34 -4.88 -28.43
C LEU A 27 -14.65 -3.53 -28.19
N THR A 28 -13.44 -3.39 -28.74
CA THR A 28 -12.68 -2.14 -28.73
C THR A 28 -12.41 -1.70 -30.17
N ILE A 29 -12.70 -0.44 -30.48
CA ILE A 29 -12.42 0.19 -31.78
C ILE A 29 -11.59 1.44 -31.51
N GLU A 30 -10.38 1.47 -32.03
CA GLU A 30 -9.40 2.52 -31.76
C GLU A 30 -8.69 3.01 -33.02
N GLY A 31 -8.48 4.33 -33.12
CA GLY A 31 -7.63 4.91 -34.16
C GLY A 31 -8.20 4.85 -35.58
N MET A 32 -9.52 4.70 -35.73
CA MET A 32 -10.19 4.73 -37.04
C MET A 32 -10.55 6.17 -37.42
N ALA A 33 -9.52 6.99 -37.66
CA ALA A 33 -9.64 8.44 -37.76
C ALA A 33 -10.60 8.96 -38.85
N SER A 34 -10.77 8.22 -39.96
CA SER A 34 -11.61 8.66 -41.10
C SER A 34 -13.09 8.23 -41.02
N VAL A 35 -13.50 7.47 -40.00
CA VAL A 35 -14.90 7.04 -39.83
C VAL A 35 -15.73 8.22 -39.37
N LYS A 36 -16.73 8.61 -40.18
CA LYS A 36 -17.63 9.74 -39.88
C LYS A 36 -18.96 9.35 -39.26
N ASN A 37 -19.49 8.19 -39.66
CA ASN A 37 -20.82 7.76 -39.25
C ASN A 37 -20.74 6.30 -38.81
N ILE A 38 -21.41 5.99 -37.70
CA ILE A 38 -21.64 4.61 -37.25
C ILE A 38 -23.16 4.45 -37.20
N GLY A 39 -23.71 3.71 -38.15
CA GLY A 39 -25.13 3.41 -38.23
C GLY A 39 -25.47 1.95 -38.00
N GLN A 40 -26.67 1.56 -38.42
CA GLN A 40 -27.22 0.21 -38.26
C GLN A 40 -26.43 -0.86 -39.03
N GLU A 41 -25.63 -0.49 -40.02
CA GLU A 41 -24.72 -1.39 -40.74
C GLU A 41 -23.74 -2.09 -39.81
N PHE A 42 -23.33 -1.42 -38.72
CA PHE A 42 -22.48 -1.98 -37.68
C PHE A 42 -23.09 -3.20 -37.00
N CYS A 43 -24.42 -3.23 -36.93
CA CYS A 43 -25.20 -4.31 -36.36
C CYS A 43 -25.51 -5.44 -37.35
N GLY A 44 -25.58 -5.12 -38.65
CA GLY A 44 -25.80 -6.08 -39.73
C GLY A 44 -27.25 -6.21 -40.19
N HIS A 45 -27.81 -5.12 -40.73
CA HIS A 45 -29.07 -5.05 -41.51
C HIS A 45 -30.37 -5.57 -40.84
N SER A 46 -30.32 -6.16 -39.64
CA SER A 46 -31.49 -6.57 -38.84
C SER A 46 -31.39 -5.96 -37.44
N SER A 47 -32.21 -4.96 -37.14
CA SER A 47 -32.08 -4.07 -35.97
C SER A 47 -32.47 -4.69 -34.62
N THR A 48 -33.14 -5.85 -34.59
CA THR A 48 -33.81 -6.35 -33.38
C THR A 48 -32.99 -7.32 -32.51
N GLU A 49 -31.91 -7.92 -33.01
CA GLU A 49 -31.14 -8.95 -32.28
C GLU A 49 -29.61 -8.76 -32.30
N CYS A 50 -29.12 -7.52 -32.23
CA CYS A 50 -27.69 -7.24 -32.36
C CYS A 50 -26.96 -7.18 -31.02
N PHE A 51 -25.72 -7.68 -30.98
CA PHE A 51 -24.83 -7.64 -29.81
C PHE A 51 -25.41 -8.30 -28.54
N ARG A 52 -26.07 -9.46 -28.67
CA ARG A 52 -26.73 -10.19 -27.56
C ARG A 52 -25.83 -10.57 -26.39
N SER A 53 -24.52 -10.69 -26.61
CA SER A 53 -23.53 -11.10 -25.60
C SER A 53 -22.58 -9.97 -25.18
N LEU A 54 -22.69 -8.79 -25.79
CA LEU A 54 -21.69 -7.73 -25.63
C LEU A 54 -21.79 -7.10 -24.24
N ARG A 55 -20.70 -7.17 -23.48
CA ARG A 55 -20.58 -6.64 -22.11
C ARG A 55 -19.80 -5.33 -22.05
N THR A 56 -18.83 -5.16 -22.94
CA THR A 56 -18.00 -3.95 -23.01
C THR A 56 -17.90 -3.46 -24.45
N LEU A 57 -18.17 -2.17 -24.62
CA LEU A 57 -18.02 -1.46 -25.89
C LEU A 57 -17.14 -0.23 -25.66
N SER A 58 -16.01 -0.15 -26.37
CA SER A 58 -15.07 0.97 -26.27
C SER A 58 -14.75 1.56 -27.64
N PHE A 59 -14.91 2.87 -27.77
CA PHE A 59 -14.43 3.65 -28.91
C PHE A 59 -13.34 4.61 -28.45
N ARG A 60 -12.20 4.62 -29.14
CA ARG A 60 -11.03 5.43 -28.79
C ARG A 60 -10.46 6.14 -30.02
N ASN A 61 -10.04 7.40 -29.88
CA ASN A 61 -9.35 8.15 -30.93
C ASN A 61 -10.12 8.22 -32.28
N MET A 62 -11.44 8.40 -32.23
CA MET A 62 -12.33 8.49 -33.41
C MET A 62 -12.49 9.96 -33.84
N LYS A 63 -11.48 10.51 -34.53
CA LYS A 63 -11.35 11.97 -34.76
C LYS A 63 -12.46 12.60 -35.60
N GLU A 64 -12.87 11.94 -36.68
CA GLU A 64 -13.89 12.47 -37.61
C GLU A 64 -15.31 11.95 -37.32
N TRP A 65 -15.52 11.19 -36.24
CA TRP A 65 -16.80 10.57 -35.97
C TRP A 65 -17.83 11.61 -35.51
N GLU A 66 -18.86 11.81 -36.32
CA GLU A 66 -19.90 12.81 -36.13
C GLU A 66 -21.21 12.19 -35.67
N ASN A 67 -21.72 11.14 -36.32
CA ASN A 67 -23.06 10.61 -36.01
C ASN A 67 -23.03 9.17 -35.50
N TRP A 68 -23.76 8.91 -34.42
CA TRP A 68 -24.05 7.56 -33.94
C TRP A 68 -25.54 7.26 -34.02
N THR A 69 -25.91 6.33 -34.90
CA THR A 69 -27.27 5.78 -34.98
C THR A 69 -27.23 4.28 -34.67
N PRO A 70 -27.00 3.91 -33.39
CA PRO A 70 -26.91 2.51 -33.00
C PRO A 70 -28.24 1.79 -33.22
N CYS A 71 -28.17 0.46 -33.31
CA CYS A 71 -29.38 -0.35 -33.16
C CYS A 71 -30.01 -0.09 -31.79
N GLU A 72 -31.34 -0.14 -31.73
CA GLU A 72 -32.10 0.37 -30.60
C GLU A 72 -31.82 -0.35 -29.26
N MET A 73 -31.03 -1.44 -29.24
CA MET A 73 -30.86 -2.28 -28.05
C MET A 73 -29.43 -2.85 -27.89
N PHE A 74 -28.82 -2.59 -26.71
CA PHE A 74 -27.62 -3.30 -26.21
C PHE A 74 -27.97 -4.02 -24.89
N PRO A 75 -28.57 -5.21 -24.96
CA PRO A 75 -29.26 -5.80 -23.80
C PRO A 75 -28.31 -6.24 -22.67
N MET A 76 -27.07 -6.63 -22.99
CA MET A 76 -26.09 -7.16 -22.04
C MET A 76 -24.94 -6.21 -21.71
N LEU A 77 -24.99 -4.97 -22.21
CA LEU A 77 -23.88 -4.02 -22.09
C LEU A 77 -23.77 -3.53 -20.65
N ARG A 78 -22.58 -3.71 -20.06
CA ARG A 78 -22.25 -3.31 -18.69
C ARG A 78 -21.32 -2.11 -18.63
N TRP A 79 -20.47 -1.94 -19.65
CA TRP A 79 -19.51 -0.85 -19.71
C TRP A 79 -19.45 -0.24 -21.12
N LEU A 80 -19.78 1.05 -21.19
CA LEU A 80 -19.58 1.88 -22.38
C LEU A 80 -18.42 2.86 -22.14
N SER A 81 -17.47 2.94 -23.07
CA SER A 81 -16.32 3.84 -23.00
C SER A 81 -16.13 4.60 -24.32
N LEU A 82 -16.15 5.93 -24.25
CA LEU A 82 -15.92 6.85 -25.37
C LEU A 82 -14.73 7.74 -25.00
N ILE A 83 -13.63 7.66 -25.75
CA ILE A 83 -12.39 8.38 -25.44
C ILE A 83 -11.88 9.08 -26.69
N ARG A 84 -11.61 10.39 -26.64
CA ARG A 84 -11.09 11.19 -27.75
C ARG A 84 -11.94 11.07 -29.01
N CYS A 85 -13.24 11.36 -28.87
CA CYS A 85 -14.23 11.36 -29.94
C CYS A 85 -14.82 12.78 -30.07
N PRO A 86 -14.03 13.77 -30.54
CA PRO A 86 -14.33 15.19 -30.32
C PRO A 86 -15.51 15.72 -31.13
N LYS A 87 -15.80 15.14 -32.31
CA LYS A 87 -16.88 15.56 -33.21
C LYS A 87 -18.20 14.82 -32.99
N LEU A 88 -18.26 13.90 -32.03
CA LEU A 88 -19.41 13.03 -31.85
C LEU A 88 -20.64 13.82 -31.39
N LEU A 89 -21.68 13.84 -32.23
CA LEU A 89 -22.94 14.51 -32.01
C LEU A 89 -24.02 13.53 -31.51
N GLY A 90 -24.68 13.92 -30.42
CA GLY A 90 -26.09 13.65 -30.11
C GLY A 90 -26.59 12.20 -30.07
N LYS A 91 -26.63 11.66 -28.84
CA LYS A 91 -27.42 10.52 -28.29
C LYS A 91 -26.72 9.17 -28.20
N LEU A 92 -26.67 8.67 -26.96
CA LEU A 92 -26.39 7.28 -26.65
C LEU A 92 -27.60 6.38 -26.99
N PRO A 93 -27.40 5.05 -27.11
CA PRO A 93 -28.50 4.10 -27.27
C PRO A 93 -29.56 4.26 -26.16
N LYS A 94 -30.84 4.24 -26.53
CA LYS A 94 -31.95 4.54 -25.60
C LYS A 94 -32.20 3.46 -24.54
N CYS A 95 -31.77 2.22 -24.75
CA CYS A 95 -32.07 1.09 -23.86
C CYS A 95 -30.79 0.36 -23.45
N LEU A 96 -30.31 0.65 -22.23
CA LEU A 96 -29.07 0.10 -21.65
C LEU A 96 -29.33 -0.52 -20.25
N PRO A 97 -30.16 -1.57 -20.13
CA PRO A 97 -30.75 -2.01 -18.86
C PRO A 97 -29.75 -2.59 -17.84
N LEU A 98 -28.57 -3.03 -18.27
CA LEU A 98 -27.54 -3.65 -17.41
C LEU A 98 -26.26 -2.81 -17.30
N LEU A 99 -26.32 -1.53 -17.67
CA LEU A 99 -25.18 -0.65 -17.69
C LEU A 99 -24.73 -0.29 -16.27
N ASN A 100 -23.49 -0.66 -15.94
CA ASN A 100 -22.90 -0.40 -14.63
C ASN A 100 -21.94 0.79 -14.66
N LYS A 101 -21.32 1.05 -15.82
CA LYS A 101 -20.29 2.08 -15.97
C LYS A 101 -20.36 2.76 -17.34
N VAL A 102 -20.32 4.08 -17.34
CA VAL A 102 -20.13 4.91 -18.54
C VAL A 102 -18.88 5.76 -18.34
N GLU A 103 -18.01 5.77 -19.33
CA GLU A 103 -16.77 6.55 -19.33
C GLU A 103 -16.72 7.40 -20.60
N ILE A 104 -16.68 8.72 -20.44
CA ILE A 104 -16.66 9.69 -21.53
C ILE A 104 -15.44 10.59 -21.30
N ASN A 105 -14.49 10.59 -22.23
CA ASN A 105 -13.24 11.34 -22.12
C ASN A 105 -12.98 12.09 -23.43
N ASP A 106 -12.70 13.39 -23.38
CA ASP A 106 -12.31 14.20 -24.54
C ASP A 106 -13.32 14.09 -25.70
N CYS A 107 -14.60 14.28 -25.36
CA CYS A 107 -15.75 14.19 -26.27
C CYS A 107 -16.52 15.52 -26.26
N GLY A 108 -15.89 16.60 -26.74
CA GLY A 108 -16.35 17.98 -26.56
C GLY A 108 -17.76 18.29 -27.08
N GLN A 109 -18.25 17.62 -28.14
CA GLN A 109 -19.56 17.87 -28.73
C GLN A 109 -20.66 16.88 -28.28
N LEU A 110 -20.32 15.92 -27.40
CA LEU A 110 -21.23 14.84 -27.05
C LEU A 110 -22.26 15.29 -26.01
N VAL A 111 -23.53 15.40 -26.44
CA VAL A 111 -24.70 15.54 -25.56
C VAL A 111 -25.27 14.17 -25.23
N VAL A 112 -25.27 13.78 -23.95
CA VAL A 112 -25.78 12.48 -23.49
C VAL A 112 -27.10 12.66 -22.74
N SER A 113 -28.16 11.98 -23.19
CA SER A 113 -29.33 11.77 -22.36
C SER A 113 -29.10 10.56 -21.46
N VAL A 114 -29.02 10.82 -20.15
CA VAL A 114 -28.83 9.80 -19.12
C VAL A 114 -30.13 9.12 -18.67
N SER A 115 -31.28 9.54 -19.21
CA SER A 115 -32.60 8.90 -19.00
C SER A 115 -32.64 7.41 -19.37
N SER A 116 -31.63 6.92 -20.08
CA SER A 116 -31.49 5.54 -20.52
C SER A 116 -30.67 4.66 -19.57
N PHE A 117 -30.10 5.22 -18.51
CA PHE A 117 -29.19 4.51 -17.60
C PHE A 117 -29.94 3.89 -16.40
N PRO A 118 -29.56 2.68 -15.95
CA PRO A 118 -30.14 2.07 -14.76
C PRO A 118 -29.70 2.77 -13.47
N ASP A 119 -30.52 2.62 -12.43
CA ASP A 119 -30.16 2.95 -11.05
C ASP A 119 -28.81 2.28 -10.69
N GLN A 120 -27.90 3.02 -10.06
CA GLN A 120 -26.53 2.60 -9.68
C GLN A 120 -25.45 2.63 -10.78
N CYS A 121 -25.75 3.13 -11.99
CA CYS A 121 -24.73 3.31 -13.02
C CYS A 121 -23.68 4.36 -12.61
N LYS A 122 -22.39 4.00 -12.65
CA LYS A 122 -21.26 4.92 -12.41
C LYS A 122 -20.94 5.71 -13.68
N ILE A 123 -20.93 7.04 -13.59
CA ILE A 123 -20.52 7.90 -14.70
C ILE A 123 -19.14 8.51 -14.41
N VAL A 124 -18.25 8.43 -15.41
CA VAL A 124 -16.94 9.08 -15.43
C VAL A 124 -16.91 10.04 -16.63
N ILE A 125 -16.70 11.34 -16.38
CA ILE A 125 -16.60 12.38 -17.42
C ILE A 125 -15.26 13.11 -17.28
N ASP A 126 -14.47 13.10 -18.36
CA ASP A 126 -13.15 13.76 -18.47
C ASP A 126 -13.14 14.68 -19.72
N ARG A 127 -12.69 15.94 -19.61
CA ARG A 127 -12.49 16.89 -20.74
C ARG A 127 -13.63 16.97 -21.77
N SER A 128 -14.90 16.92 -21.33
CA SER A 128 -16.06 16.91 -22.24
C SER A 128 -17.02 18.04 -21.86
N GLU A 129 -16.91 19.16 -22.56
CA GLU A 129 -17.62 20.42 -22.28
C GLU A 129 -19.14 20.36 -22.56
N GLY A 130 -19.59 19.47 -23.46
CA GLY A 130 -20.97 19.43 -23.97
C GLY A 130 -21.92 18.40 -23.37
N VAL A 131 -21.59 17.72 -22.27
CA VAL A 131 -22.46 16.67 -21.68
C VAL A 131 -23.64 17.32 -20.93
N LEU A 132 -24.62 17.84 -21.67
CA LEU A 132 -25.89 18.32 -21.14
C LEU A 132 -26.85 17.13 -20.94
N CYS A 133 -27.28 16.88 -19.71
CA CYS A 133 -28.31 15.88 -19.42
C CYS A 133 -29.69 16.49 -19.69
N GLY A 134 -30.37 16.02 -20.73
CA GLY A 134 -31.66 16.58 -21.14
C GLY A 134 -32.73 16.49 -20.05
N SER A 135 -33.23 17.64 -19.59
CA SER A 135 -34.46 18.04 -18.86
C SER A 135 -35.25 17.09 -17.93
N ASN A 136 -34.81 15.86 -17.69
CA ASN A 136 -35.39 14.96 -16.70
C ASN A 136 -34.34 14.69 -15.62
N LEU A 137 -34.67 15.03 -14.37
CA LEU A 137 -33.86 14.78 -13.19
C LEU A 137 -33.61 13.27 -13.07
N VAL A 138 -32.33 12.86 -13.07
CA VAL A 138 -31.91 11.48 -12.80
C VAL A 138 -31.02 11.49 -11.57
N THR A 139 -31.23 10.54 -10.66
CA THR A 139 -30.43 10.39 -9.44
C THR A 139 -29.17 9.58 -9.73
N PHE A 140 -28.02 10.05 -9.26
CA PHE A 140 -26.74 9.33 -9.38
C PHE A 140 -26.11 9.13 -8.03
N LYS A 141 -25.73 7.87 -7.74
CA LYS A 141 -24.99 7.53 -6.50
C LYS A 141 -23.49 7.76 -6.61
N SER A 142 -22.94 7.85 -7.82
CA SER A 142 -21.49 8.00 -8.03
C SER A 142 -21.15 8.83 -9.25
N ILE A 143 -20.37 9.89 -9.04
CA ILE A 143 -19.90 10.78 -10.09
C ILE A 143 -18.38 10.96 -9.98
N VAL A 144 -17.68 10.82 -11.11
CA VAL A 144 -16.26 11.13 -11.24
C VAL A 144 -16.10 12.25 -12.25
N PHE A 145 -15.53 13.36 -11.79
CA PHE A 145 -15.07 14.45 -12.64
C PHE A 145 -13.56 14.41 -12.79
N ASP A 146 -13.09 14.50 -14.02
CA ASP A 146 -11.67 14.61 -14.34
C ASP A 146 -11.45 15.79 -15.31
N SER A 147 -10.32 16.49 -15.15
CA SER A 147 -9.93 17.70 -15.89
C SER A 147 -11.06 18.73 -16.02
N ILE A 148 -11.37 19.41 -14.92
CA ILE A 148 -12.28 20.57 -14.89
C ILE A 148 -11.45 21.85 -14.93
N HIS A 149 -11.75 22.74 -15.86
CA HIS A 149 -11.08 24.05 -15.93
C HIS A 149 -11.72 25.04 -14.96
N THR A 150 -13.04 25.26 -15.05
CA THR A 150 -13.77 26.24 -14.23
C THR A 150 -14.91 25.59 -13.43
N ILE A 151 -15.36 26.24 -12.36
CA ILE A 151 -16.60 25.80 -11.69
C ILE A 151 -17.81 25.94 -12.61
N SER A 152 -17.88 26.94 -13.50
CA SER A 152 -18.99 27.06 -14.46
C SER A 152 -19.13 25.83 -15.35
N GLU A 153 -18.01 25.16 -15.66
CA GLU A 153 -18.01 23.86 -16.34
C GLU A 153 -18.61 22.75 -15.46
N LEU A 154 -18.29 22.71 -14.16
CA LEU A 154 -18.89 21.77 -13.20
C LEU A 154 -20.39 22.07 -12.96
N THR A 155 -20.78 23.34 -12.81
CA THR A 155 -22.18 23.75 -12.65
C THR A 155 -22.99 23.42 -13.89
N CYS A 156 -22.52 23.74 -15.10
CA CYS A 156 -23.14 23.28 -16.35
C CYS A 156 -23.22 21.75 -16.46
N ARG A 157 -22.19 21.03 -15.99
CA ARG A 157 -22.19 19.56 -15.97
C ARG A 157 -23.14 18.96 -14.93
N ILE A 158 -23.56 19.72 -13.91
CA ILE A 158 -24.49 19.29 -12.85
C ILE A 158 -25.91 19.86 -13.08
N GLU A 159 -26.08 20.88 -13.92
CA GLU A 159 -27.40 21.39 -14.34
C GLU A 159 -28.24 20.26 -14.96
N GLY A 160 -29.26 19.81 -14.22
CA GLY A 160 -30.14 18.69 -14.58
C GLY A 160 -29.93 17.39 -13.78
N PHE A 161 -28.95 17.33 -12.87
CA PHE A 161 -28.77 16.22 -11.94
C PHE A 161 -29.59 16.45 -10.66
N ASP A 162 -30.30 15.41 -10.22
CA ASP A 162 -30.76 15.34 -8.83
C ASP A 162 -29.60 14.80 -7.98
N VAL A 163 -28.83 15.73 -7.41
CA VAL A 163 -27.67 15.43 -6.55
C VAL A 163 -28.08 15.11 -5.10
N GLU A 164 -29.38 15.08 -4.79
CA GLU A 164 -29.85 14.73 -3.45
C GLU A 164 -29.41 13.30 -3.08
N GLU A 165 -29.34 12.35 -4.01
CA GLU A 165 -28.92 10.96 -3.70
C GLU A 165 -27.42 10.68 -3.92
N LEU A 166 -26.58 11.70 -4.12
CA LEU A 166 -25.16 11.50 -4.43
C LEU A 166 -24.38 10.95 -3.23
N GLU A 167 -23.96 9.69 -3.33
CA GLU A 167 -23.23 8.99 -2.28
C GLU A 167 -21.70 9.15 -2.38
N THR A 168 -21.17 9.21 -3.60
CA THR A 168 -19.72 9.25 -3.85
C THR A 168 -19.34 10.27 -4.93
N LEU A 169 -18.34 11.09 -4.63
CA LEU A 169 -17.82 12.13 -5.50
C LEU A 169 -16.31 11.98 -5.66
N SER A 170 -15.84 12.04 -6.90
CA SER A 170 -14.41 12.07 -7.21
C SER A 170 -14.12 13.25 -8.11
N ILE A 171 -13.11 14.03 -7.77
CA ILE A 171 -12.71 15.25 -8.47
C ILE A 171 -11.23 15.11 -8.77
N ASN A 172 -10.84 15.23 -10.03
CA ASN A 172 -9.45 15.12 -10.45
C ASN A 172 -9.06 16.25 -11.41
N ARG A 173 -7.85 16.78 -11.28
CA ARG A 173 -7.29 17.83 -12.17
C ARG A 173 -8.18 19.06 -12.31
N TRP A 174 -8.61 19.65 -11.19
CA TRP A 174 -9.37 20.89 -11.20
C TRP A 174 -8.44 22.11 -11.16
N GLU A 175 -8.38 22.88 -12.25
CA GLU A 175 -7.33 23.88 -12.48
C GLU A 175 -7.53 25.22 -11.77
N GLU A 176 -8.77 25.63 -11.49
CA GLU A 176 -9.07 26.94 -10.87
C GLU A 176 -9.66 26.90 -9.46
N VAL A 177 -9.95 25.71 -8.94
CA VAL A 177 -10.58 25.58 -7.62
C VAL A 177 -9.62 25.98 -6.51
N LYS A 178 -10.01 26.99 -5.72
CA LYS A 178 -9.33 27.37 -4.47
C LYS A 178 -10.00 26.73 -3.25
N HIS A 179 -11.32 26.62 -3.29
CA HIS A 179 -12.17 26.05 -2.24
C HIS A 179 -13.28 25.20 -2.88
N LEU A 180 -13.67 24.08 -2.25
CA LEU A 180 -14.74 23.21 -2.77
C LEU A 180 -16.13 23.68 -2.33
N TRP A 181 -16.24 24.10 -1.07
CA TRP A 181 -17.47 24.61 -0.48
C TRP A 181 -17.29 26.07 -0.04
N SER A 182 -18.17 26.94 -0.51
CA SER A 182 -18.26 28.36 -0.16
C SER A 182 -19.67 28.89 -0.47
N ASP A 183 -20.00 30.07 0.04
CA ASP A 183 -21.25 30.78 -0.29
C ASP A 183 -21.17 31.54 -1.63
N ASP A 184 -20.00 31.52 -2.28
CA ASP A 184 -19.78 32.21 -3.55
C ASP A 184 -20.34 31.42 -4.75
N VAL A 185 -20.59 32.15 -5.85
CA VAL A 185 -20.85 31.55 -7.17
C VAL A 185 -19.61 30.79 -7.59
N GLY A 186 -19.59 29.50 -7.33
CA GLY A 186 -18.39 28.74 -7.61
C GLY A 186 -18.11 27.53 -6.73
N SER A 187 -19.10 27.04 -5.99
CA SER A 187 -18.93 25.98 -5.00
C SER A 187 -19.84 24.77 -5.27
N LEU A 188 -19.51 23.64 -4.65
CA LEU A 188 -20.37 22.46 -4.70
C LEU A 188 -21.70 22.73 -3.97
N PRO A 189 -22.84 22.27 -4.52
CA PRO A 189 -24.12 22.35 -3.82
C PRO A 189 -24.11 21.53 -2.53
N HIS A 190 -25.15 21.69 -1.71
CA HIS A 190 -25.33 20.83 -0.54
C HIS A 190 -25.57 19.38 -1.00
N LEU A 191 -24.72 18.45 -0.53
CA LEU A 191 -24.76 17.02 -0.90
C LEU A 191 -25.11 16.17 0.32
N PRO A 192 -26.40 15.98 0.66
CA PRO A 192 -26.81 15.43 1.95
C PRO A 192 -26.37 13.99 2.19
N PHE A 193 -26.20 13.17 1.14
CA PHE A 193 -25.88 11.74 1.27
C PHE A 193 -24.43 11.38 0.93
N LEU A 194 -23.58 12.39 0.69
CA LEU A 194 -22.20 12.18 0.29
C LEU A 194 -21.39 11.58 1.43
N TRP A 195 -21.06 10.29 1.32
CA TRP A 195 -20.26 9.60 2.33
C TRP A 195 -18.78 9.41 1.91
N PHE A 196 -18.48 9.46 0.61
CA PHE A 196 -17.12 9.33 0.08
C PHE A 196 -16.74 10.50 -0.82
N LEU A 197 -15.59 11.12 -0.54
CA LEU A 197 -15.00 12.15 -1.39
C LEU A 197 -13.55 11.81 -1.74
N TRP A 198 -13.22 11.85 -3.03
CA TRP A 198 -11.85 11.81 -3.50
C TRP A 198 -11.51 13.09 -4.29
N ILE A 199 -10.37 13.70 -3.96
CA ILE A 199 -9.82 14.87 -4.64
C ILE A 199 -8.40 14.54 -5.08
N GLY A 200 -8.08 14.76 -6.35
CA GLY A 200 -6.82 14.41 -6.97
C GLY A 200 -6.28 15.52 -7.85
N ASN A 201 -4.97 15.80 -7.82
CA ASN A 201 -4.31 16.66 -8.82
C ASN A 201 -4.93 18.08 -8.95
N CYS A 202 -5.54 18.62 -7.88
CA CYS A 202 -6.11 19.97 -7.87
C CYS A 202 -5.07 20.95 -7.31
N ASP A 203 -4.21 21.48 -8.17
CA ASP A 203 -3.00 22.21 -7.75
C ASP A 203 -3.27 23.57 -7.11
N LYS A 204 -4.42 24.21 -7.39
CA LYS A 204 -4.81 25.50 -6.80
C LYS A 204 -5.68 25.38 -5.54
N LEU A 205 -6.06 24.15 -5.14
CA LEU A 205 -6.93 23.93 -3.99
C LEU A 205 -6.17 24.29 -2.70
N ALA A 206 -6.57 25.38 -2.05
CA ALA A 206 -5.93 25.89 -0.84
C ALA A 206 -6.56 25.33 0.43
N SER A 207 -7.88 25.13 0.43
CA SER A 207 -8.67 24.55 1.53
C SER A 207 -9.92 23.89 0.97
N LEU A 208 -10.56 22.99 1.72
CA LEU A 208 -11.86 22.42 1.32
C LEU A 208 -13.00 23.44 1.46
N VAL A 209 -12.90 24.40 2.40
CA VAL A 209 -13.94 25.40 2.70
C VAL A 209 -13.33 26.81 2.65
N ALA A 210 -14.07 27.80 2.16
CA ALA A 210 -13.60 29.19 2.04
C ALA A 210 -13.59 29.98 3.36
N GLU A 211 -14.59 29.79 4.23
CA GLU A 211 -14.66 30.46 5.54
C GLU A 211 -14.40 29.47 6.68
N GLU A 212 -13.55 29.82 7.65
CA GLU A 212 -13.25 29.00 8.84
C GLU A 212 -14.35 29.06 9.92
N GLY A 213 -15.54 29.56 9.59
CA GLY A 213 -16.69 29.58 10.50
C GLY A 213 -17.14 28.18 10.92
N LEU A 214 -17.62 28.03 12.16
CA LEU A 214 -18.16 26.77 12.69
C LEU A 214 -19.47 26.32 12.01
N GLN A 215 -20.01 27.07 11.07
CA GLN A 215 -21.25 26.75 10.37
C GLN A 215 -21.06 27.08 8.90
N LEU A 216 -20.63 26.14 8.05
CA LEU A 216 -20.84 26.22 6.59
C LEU A 216 -20.39 24.96 5.79
N GLY A 217 -21.26 24.56 4.84
CA GLY A 217 -20.96 23.88 3.57
C GLY A 217 -20.68 22.36 3.56
N MET A 218 -19.90 21.83 4.49
CA MET A 218 -19.38 20.46 4.34
C MET A 218 -20.43 19.39 4.75
N PRO A 219 -20.63 18.31 3.95
CA PRO A 219 -21.60 17.28 4.29
C PRO A 219 -21.26 16.54 5.57
N SER A 220 -22.17 16.57 6.54
CA SER A 220 -22.03 15.86 7.83
C SER A 220 -22.07 14.33 7.70
N THR A 221 -22.50 13.83 6.54
CA THR A 221 -22.56 12.40 6.18
C THR A 221 -21.23 11.85 5.66
N LEU A 222 -20.21 12.69 5.45
CA LEU A 222 -18.89 12.25 4.99
C LEU A 222 -18.26 11.27 5.97
N LYS A 223 -17.97 10.06 5.50
CA LYS A 223 -17.30 8.98 6.23
C LYS A 223 -15.85 8.81 5.79
N THR A 224 -15.55 9.08 4.52
CA THR A 224 -14.22 8.85 3.95
C THR A 224 -13.80 9.99 3.03
N ILE A 225 -12.60 10.53 3.24
CA ILE A 225 -12.03 11.60 2.42
C ILE A 225 -10.63 11.18 1.97
N TRP A 226 -10.39 11.17 0.66
CA TRP A 226 -9.08 10.98 0.07
C TRP A 226 -8.64 12.24 -0.66
N ILE A 227 -7.43 12.73 -0.36
CA ILE A 227 -6.84 13.88 -1.02
C ILE A 227 -5.47 13.48 -1.56
N GLY A 228 -5.21 13.73 -2.83
CA GLY A 228 -3.99 13.31 -3.51
C GLY A 228 -3.45 14.40 -4.43
N ASN A 229 -2.15 14.68 -4.35
CA ASN A 229 -1.46 15.60 -5.25
C ASN A 229 -2.12 16.99 -5.35
N CYS A 230 -2.57 17.57 -4.23
CA CYS A 230 -3.08 18.94 -4.17
C CYS A 230 -1.97 19.86 -3.64
N LYS A 231 -1.21 20.48 -4.54
CA LYS A 231 0.02 21.20 -4.16
C LYS A 231 -0.20 22.44 -3.31
N ALA A 232 -1.30 23.17 -3.51
CA ALA A 232 -1.61 24.38 -2.73
C ALA A 232 -2.34 24.13 -1.40
N LEU A 233 -2.69 22.88 -1.04
CA LEU A 233 -3.50 22.63 0.16
C LEU A 233 -2.70 22.98 1.43
N GLU A 234 -3.10 24.04 2.13
CA GLU A 234 -2.36 24.59 3.29
C GLU A 234 -2.85 24.00 4.62
N SER A 235 -4.17 23.79 4.75
CA SER A 235 -4.82 23.29 5.97
C SER A 235 -6.13 22.56 5.65
N LEU A 236 -6.66 21.85 6.64
CA LEU A 236 -8.00 21.26 6.58
C LEU A 236 -8.98 22.08 7.44
N PRO A 237 -10.27 22.16 7.08
CA PRO A 237 -11.22 23.05 7.75
C PRO A 237 -11.43 22.70 9.24
N ARG A 238 -11.59 23.73 10.08
CA ARG A 238 -11.96 23.57 11.51
C ARG A 238 -13.26 22.81 11.70
N ALA A 239 -14.27 23.04 10.87
CA ALA A 239 -15.53 22.28 10.91
C ALA A 239 -15.30 20.76 10.85
N MET A 240 -14.21 20.32 10.17
CA MET A 240 -13.86 18.90 10.10
C MET A 240 -13.42 18.30 11.44
N MET A 241 -12.82 19.12 12.31
CA MET A 241 -12.29 18.72 13.60
C MET A 241 -13.33 18.80 14.72
N TYR A 242 -14.34 19.66 14.59
CA TYR A 242 -15.31 19.95 15.66
C TYR A 242 -16.75 19.50 15.36
N ASN A 243 -17.19 19.49 14.09
CA ASN A 243 -18.59 19.27 13.75
C ASN A 243 -18.88 17.93 13.07
N ASN A 244 -17.86 17.24 12.58
CA ASN A 244 -18.06 15.96 11.89
C ASN A 244 -18.41 14.84 12.84
N THR A 245 -19.58 14.24 12.62
CA THR A 245 -20.09 13.11 13.40
C THR A 245 -19.91 11.75 12.70
N CYS A 246 -19.55 11.73 11.41
CA CYS A 246 -19.45 10.49 10.63
C CYS A 246 -18.03 10.15 10.11
N LEU A 247 -17.08 11.08 10.18
CA LEU A 247 -15.81 10.98 9.48
C LEU A 247 -14.88 9.94 10.12
N ALA A 248 -14.78 8.77 9.49
CA ALA A 248 -14.07 7.61 10.03
C ALA A 248 -12.70 7.35 9.40
N TYR A 249 -12.47 7.79 8.15
CA TYR A 249 -11.23 7.53 7.43
C TYR A 249 -10.77 8.71 6.57
N ILE A 250 -9.53 9.16 6.77
CA ILE A 250 -8.89 10.14 5.91
C ILE A 250 -7.57 9.59 5.35
N ARG A 251 -7.34 9.81 4.05
CA ARG A 251 -6.06 9.58 3.38
C ARG A 251 -5.61 10.87 2.71
N ILE A 252 -4.40 11.33 2.97
CA ILE A 252 -3.78 12.48 2.31
C ILE A 252 -2.48 12.03 1.67
N SER A 253 -2.25 12.42 0.42
CA SER A 253 -1.02 12.07 -0.29
C SER A 253 -0.52 13.24 -1.15
N GLU A 254 0.80 13.44 -1.21
CA GLU A 254 1.47 14.37 -2.14
C GLU A 254 0.99 15.84 -2.05
N CYS A 255 0.48 16.26 -0.89
CA CYS A 255 0.03 17.63 -0.62
C CYS A 255 1.18 18.44 -0.02
N ASP A 256 1.97 19.07 -0.89
CA ASP A 256 3.26 19.64 -0.52
C ASP A 256 3.15 20.90 0.35
N SER A 257 2.11 21.73 0.24
CA SER A 257 1.92 22.93 1.09
C SER A 257 1.36 22.63 2.49
N LEU A 258 0.86 21.42 2.75
CA LEU A 258 0.23 21.09 4.03
C LEU A 258 1.29 21.09 5.14
N THR A 259 1.16 21.98 6.12
CA THR A 259 2.13 22.09 7.24
C THR A 259 1.72 21.30 8.48
N HIS A 260 0.42 21.11 8.69
CA HIS A 260 -0.17 20.33 9.76
C HIS A 260 -1.47 19.66 9.30
N PHE A 261 -1.88 18.57 9.93
CA PHE A 261 -3.16 17.91 9.60
C PHE A 261 -4.34 18.57 10.33
N ALA A 262 -4.19 18.87 11.62
CA ALA A 262 -5.24 19.48 12.43
C ALA A 262 -4.74 20.62 13.31
N ARG A 263 -5.64 21.57 13.59
CA ARG A 263 -5.48 22.59 14.63
C ARG A 263 -6.35 22.22 15.83
N GLY A 264 -5.78 22.25 17.03
CA GLY A 264 -6.45 21.91 18.28
C GLY A 264 -6.60 20.40 18.51
N GLN A 265 -7.49 19.73 17.77
CA GLN A 265 -7.82 18.32 17.98
C GLN A 265 -8.00 17.54 16.67
N LEU A 266 -7.89 16.21 16.73
CA LEU A 266 -8.29 15.33 15.63
C LEU A 266 -9.83 15.19 15.59
N PRO A 267 -10.43 14.83 14.44
CA PRO A 267 -11.86 14.59 14.37
C PRO A 267 -12.26 13.47 15.34
N PRO A 268 -13.32 13.64 16.16
CA PRO A 268 -13.62 12.74 17.27
C PRO A 268 -14.01 11.33 16.82
N THR A 269 -14.52 11.19 15.60
CA THR A 269 -14.98 9.91 15.02
C THR A 269 -13.96 9.24 14.11
N LEU A 270 -12.78 9.85 13.92
CA LEU A 270 -11.75 9.36 13.01
C LEU A 270 -11.12 8.07 13.57
N LYS A 271 -11.20 6.98 12.81
CA LYS A 271 -10.62 5.67 13.14
C LYS A 271 -9.31 5.40 12.40
N ARG A 272 -9.17 5.90 11.17
CA ARG A 272 -7.98 5.68 10.34
C ARG A 272 -7.48 6.97 9.71
N LEU A 273 -6.18 7.21 9.82
CA LEU A 273 -5.49 8.33 9.20
C LEU A 273 -4.24 7.85 8.47
N GLU A 274 -4.15 8.18 7.19
CA GLU A 274 -2.98 7.87 6.35
C GLU A 274 -2.46 9.14 5.70
N ILE A 275 -1.17 9.43 5.84
CA ILE A 275 -0.53 10.61 5.25
C ILE A 275 0.76 10.22 4.55
N TRP A 276 0.83 10.42 3.23
CA TRP A 276 1.94 9.97 2.40
C TRP A 276 2.57 11.14 1.61
N ASN A 277 3.90 11.21 1.57
CA ASN A 277 4.64 12.10 0.67
C ASN A 277 4.27 13.61 0.79
N CYS A 278 3.92 14.10 1.99
CA CYS A 278 3.65 15.52 2.23
C CYS A 278 4.94 16.24 2.68
N LYS A 279 5.57 17.00 1.77
CA LYS A 279 6.96 17.48 1.96
C LYS A 279 7.13 18.54 3.04
N ASN A 280 6.19 19.46 3.22
CA ASN A 280 6.31 20.55 4.19
C ASN A 280 5.55 20.30 5.50
N MET A 281 4.96 19.11 5.67
CA MET A 281 4.25 18.77 6.90
C MET A 281 5.23 18.65 8.06
N ARG A 282 5.05 19.50 9.09
CA ARG A 282 5.92 19.57 10.27
C ARG A 282 5.31 18.90 11.50
N LYS A 283 3.98 19.00 11.66
CA LYS A 283 3.26 18.48 12.83
C LYS A 283 2.02 17.71 12.40
N LEU A 284 1.57 16.72 13.18
CA LEU A 284 0.23 16.15 12.96
C LEU A 284 -0.85 17.10 13.48
N VAL A 285 -0.69 17.55 14.73
CA VAL A 285 -1.62 18.49 15.37
C VAL A 285 -0.86 19.75 15.82
N GLU A 286 -1.32 20.90 15.36
CA GLU A 286 -0.88 22.24 15.81
C GLU A 286 -1.74 22.67 17.00
N GLN A 287 -1.10 23.07 18.11
CA GLN A 287 -1.80 23.60 19.28
C GLN A 287 -2.12 25.08 19.09
N GLU A 288 -3.21 25.54 19.69
CA GLU A 288 -3.53 26.97 19.74
C GLU A 288 -2.83 27.59 20.96
N ASP A 289 -2.13 28.71 20.76
CA ASP A 289 -1.33 29.42 21.77
C ASP A 289 -2.17 30.18 22.82
N ASP A 290 -3.47 29.88 22.97
CA ASP A 290 -4.37 30.69 23.79
C ASP A 290 -4.48 30.16 25.24
N ASP A 291 -3.76 30.83 26.15
CA ASP A 291 -3.78 30.65 27.61
C ASP A 291 -5.18 30.89 28.26
N THR A 292 -6.23 31.21 27.49
CA THR A 292 -7.56 31.54 28.04
C THR A 292 -8.63 30.44 27.95
N ILE A 293 -8.33 29.26 27.40
CA ILE A 293 -9.23 28.11 27.50
C ILE A 293 -8.56 26.99 28.28
N ASN A 294 -8.62 27.12 29.61
CA ASN A 294 -8.32 26.05 30.58
C ASN A 294 -9.43 24.97 30.60
N THR A 295 -10.04 24.71 29.45
CA THR A 295 -11.09 23.71 29.22
C THR A 295 -10.97 23.14 27.82
N CYS A 296 -10.08 22.18 27.64
CA CYS A 296 -10.37 21.11 26.70
C CYS A 296 -9.87 19.83 27.33
N SER A 297 -10.79 19.19 28.06
CA SER A 297 -10.90 17.74 28.03
C SER A 297 -10.84 17.32 26.56
N ALA A 298 -9.63 17.07 26.05
CA ALA A 298 -9.44 16.61 24.69
C ALA A 298 -10.37 15.40 24.52
N ILE A 299 -11.36 15.53 23.63
CA ILE A 299 -12.26 14.40 23.37
C ILE A 299 -11.35 13.25 22.96
N PRO A 300 -11.37 12.10 23.68
CA PRO A 300 -10.45 11.02 23.39
C PRO A 300 -10.67 10.59 21.95
N SER A 301 -9.64 10.77 21.13
CA SER A 301 -9.67 10.37 19.73
C SER A 301 -9.91 8.87 19.63
N LEU A 302 -10.83 8.48 18.73
CA LEU A 302 -11.09 7.09 18.38
C LEU A 302 -10.12 6.54 17.33
N LEU A 303 -8.97 7.19 17.11
CA LEU A 303 -8.03 6.79 16.07
C LEU A 303 -7.41 5.43 16.43
N GLU A 304 -7.73 4.42 15.62
CA GLU A 304 -7.26 3.04 15.74
C GLU A 304 -5.98 2.83 14.91
N ILE A 305 -5.88 3.46 13.73
CA ILE A 305 -4.75 3.28 12.78
C ILE A 305 -4.18 4.62 12.35
N LEU A 306 -2.88 4.81 12.58
CA LEU A 306 -2.12 5.96 12.09
C LEU A 306 -0.95 5.50 11.21
N THR A 307 -0.94 5.93 9.96
CA THR A 307 0.16 5.69 9.01
C THR A 307 0.70 7.00 8.45
N ILE A 308 2.01 7.25 8.60
CA ILE A 308 2.68 8.41 8.02
C ILE A 308 3.91 7.92 7.24
N GLU A 309 3.99 8.23 5.95
CA GLU A 309 5.07 7.73 5.09
C GLU A 309 5.67 8.83 4.23
N THR A 310 7.00 8.91 4.18
CA THR A 310 7.74 9.83 3.31
C THR A 310 7.36 11.30 3.55
N CYS A 311 7.23 11.71 4.82
CA CYS A 311 7.05 13.12 5.21
C CYS A 311 8.38 13.69 5.73
N PRO A 312 9.24 14.28 4.88
CA PRO A 312 10.61 14.66 5.23
C PRO A 312 10.73 15.83 6.20
N SER A 313 9.72 16.70 6.28
CA SER A 313 9.72 17.84 7.21
C SER A 313 9.07 17.56 8.56
N LEU A 314 8.55 16.36 8.79
CA LEU A 314 7.81 16.03 10.00
C LEU A 314 8.76 16.07 11.20
N GLU A 315 8.50 16.95 12.16
CA GLU A 315 9.32 17.21 13.36
C GLU A 315 8.73 16.49 14.58
N SER A 316 7.40 16.50 14.74
CA SER A 316 6.66 15.82 15.81
C SER A 316 5.26 15.39 15.39
N LEU A 317 4.64 14.44 16.11
CA LEU A 317 3.22 14.12 15.90
C LEU A 317 2.33 15.04 16.75
N ILE A 318 2.47 14.96 18.06
CA ILE A 318 1.58 15.61 19.03
C ILE A 318 2.43 16.32 20.09
N SER A 319 2.16 17.60 20.37
CA SER A 319 2.82 18.37 21.44
C SER A 319 2.20 18.18 22.84
N SER A 320 0.98 17.62 22.92
CA SER A 320 0.25 17.37 24.18
C SER A 320 0.81 16.18 24.97
N ARG A 321 0.42 16.08 26.25
CA ARG A 321 0.93 15.07 27.20
C ARG A 321 0.46 13.64 26.95
N GLU A 322 -0.53 13.43 26.08
CA GLU A 322 -1.27 12.16 25.98
C GLU A 322 -1.39 11.75 24.51
N LEU A 323 -0.93 10.54 24.17
CA LEU A 323 -1.14 9.95 22.85
C LEU A 323 -2.56 9.37 22.76
N LEU A 324 -3.05 9.14 21.53
CA LEU A 324 -4.41 8.73 21.20
C LEU A 324 -4.75 7.38 21.85
N ALA A 325 -5.55 7.38 22.93
CA ALA A 325 -5.78 6.20 23.78
C ALA A 325 -6.30 4.96 23.02
N ALA A 326 -7.04 5.16 21.92
CA ALA A 326 -7.63 4.09 21.11
C ALA A 326 -6.68 3.47 20.06
N LEU A 327 -5.44 3.97 19.92
CA LEU A 327 -4.54 3.56 18.84
C LEU A 327 -4.13 2.09 18.96
N GLN A 328 -4.34 1.32 17.89
CA GLN A 328 -4.00 -0.09 17.75
C GLN A 328 -2.76 -0.30 16.87
N GLU A 329 -2.61 0.51 15.82
CA GLU A 329 -1.51 0.43 14.86
C GLU A 329 -0.88 1.79 14.58
N LEU A 330 0.45 1.85 14.75
CA LEU A 330 1.27 3.00 14.40
C LEU A 330 2.32 2.59 13.36
N ARG A 331 2.28 3.22 12.18
CA ARG A 331 3.26 3.03 11.11
C ARG A 331 3.88 4.35 10.70
N ILE A 332 5.19 4.50 10.85
CA ILE A 332 5.95 5.68 10.42
C ILE A 332 7.12 5.25 9.54
N VAL A 333 7.18 5.74 8.31
CA VAL A 333 8.22 5.35 7.35
C VAL A 333 8.83 6.59 6.72
N ASN A 334 10.16 6.66 6.63
CA ASN A 334 10.88 7.68 5.87
C ASN A 334 10.55 9.13 6.32
N CYS A 335 10.59 9.37 7.63
CA CYS A 335 10.42 10.70 8.24
C CYS A 335 11.74 11.11 8.94
N PRO A 336 12.76 11.58 8.20
CA PRO A 336 14.10 11.81 8.73
C PRO A 336 14.21 12.91 9.78
N LYS A 337 13.36 13.95 9.75
CA LYS A 337 13.36 15.03 10.74
C LYS A 337 12.58 14.73 12.04
N LEU A 338 11.85 13.61 12.09
CA LEU A 338 10.98 13.31 13.22
C LEU A 338 11.84 13.04 14.45
N GLU A 339 11.70 13.86 15.49
CA GLU A 339 12.53 13.73 16.70
C GLU A 339 11.84 12.89 17.78
N SER A 340 10.50 12.99 17.88
CA SER A 340 9.69 12.28 18.87
C SER A 340 8.29 11.96 18.35
N ILE A 341 7.73 10.84 18.82
CA ILE A 341 6.37 10.37 18.49
C ILE A 341 5.38 10.80 19.58
N ALA A 342 5.75 10.53 20.84
CA ALA A 342 4.95 10.76 22.03
C ALA A 342 5.87 11.09 23.20
N LYS A 343 5.34 11.77 24.22
CA LYS A 343 6.03 11.85 25.53
C LYS A 343 5.96 10.53 26.28
N ASN A 344 4.84 9.79 26.23
CA ASN A 344 4.69 8.46 26.83
C ASN A 344 3.62 7.63 26.10
N PHE A 345 3.59 6.31 26.35
CA PHE A 345 2.58 5.37 25.82
C PHE A 345 1.74 4.68 26.93
N HIS A 346 1.87 5.11 28.19
CA HIS A 346 1.31 4.41 29.36
C HIS A 346 -0.21 4.20 29.31
N GLN A 347 -0.94 5.07 28.61
CA GLN A 347 -2.40 5.00 28.48
C GLN A 347 -2.88 4.28 27.21
N ASN A 348 -1.97 3.85 26.33
CA ASN A 348 -2.29 3.16 25.07
C ASN A 348 -2.49 1.66 25.29
N SER A 349 -3.51 1.30 26.06
CA SER A 349 -3.82 -0.11 26.34
C SER A 349 -4.22 -0.91 25.10
N TYR A 350 -4.61 -0.27 24.00
CA TYR A 350 -5.01 -0.96 22.77
C TYR A 350 -3.89 -1.12 21.73
N LEU A 351 -2.70 -0.55 21.95
CA LEU A 351 -1.64 -0.52 20.95
C LEU A 351 -1.01 -1.90 20.78
N GLU A 352 -1.23 -2.52 19.62
CA GLU A 352 -0.76 -3.88 19.31
C GLU A 352 0.44 -3.89 18.35
N SER A 353 0.60 -2.85 17.53
CA SER A 353 1.60 -2.83 16.45
C SER A 353 2.28 -1.48 16.28
N ILE A 354 3.61 -1.47 16.35
CA ILE A 354 4.45 -0.32 16.02
C ILE A 354 5.42 -0.72 14.91
N THR A 355 5.41 0.01 13.80
CA THR A 355 6.38 -0.11 12.71
C THR A 355 7.02 1.23 12.41
N ILE A 356 8.35 1.31 12.54
CA ILE A 356 9.13 2.51 12.27
C ILE A 356 10.23 2.18 11.27
N SER A 357 10.40 2.99 10.23
CA SER A 357 11.46 2.77 9.25
C SER A 357 12.05 4.07 8.74
N LYS A 358 13.38 4.14 8.57
CA LYS A 358 14.09 5.27 7.95
C LYS A 358 13.77 6.63 8.62
N CYS A 359 13.67 6.63 9.94
CA CYS A 359 13.51 7.83 10.76
C CYS A 359 14.84 8.12 11.47
N GLU A 360 15.70 8.92 10.82
CA GLU A 360 17.10 9.13 11.23
C GLU A 360 17.24 9.95 12.51
N ASN A 361 16.47 11.03 12.66
CA ASN A 361 16.51 11.88 13.87
C ASN A 361 15.69 11.35 15.03
N LEU A 362 14.94 10.26 14.83
CA LEU A 362 14.03 9.77 15.84
C LEU A 362 14.82 9.23 17.03
N LYS A 363 14.81 10.02 18.10
CA LYS A 363 15.28 9.61 19.42
C LYS A 363 14.13 8.83 20.05
N PHE A 364 13.92 7.62 19.54
CA PHE A 364 12.87 6.77 20.07
C PHE A 364 13.19 6.46 21.53
N LEU A 365 12.24 6.75 22.43
CA LEU A 365 12.26 6.39 23.84
C LEU A 365 13.59 6.70 24.53
N SER A 366 13.86 7.99 24.80
CA SER A 366 14.91 8.39 25.74
C SER A 366 14.25 8.79 27.07
N GLY A 367 14.26 7.90 28.06
CA GLY A 367 13.86 8.22 29.42
C GLY A 367 13.64 6.98 30.26
N ASP A 368 14.16 6.99 31.49
CA ASP A 368 14.05 5.89 32.46
C ASP A 368 12.60 5.62 32.93
N ASP A 369 11.63 6.43 32.52
CA ASP A 369 10.23 6.41 32.97
C ASP A 369 9.18 6.08 31.88
N LEU A 370 9.60 5.65 30.68
CA LEU A 370 8.69 5.50 29.53
C LEU A 370 8.49 4.04 29.11
N LEU A 371 7.51 3.38 29.75
CA LEU A 371 7.10 2.03 29.42
C LEU A 371 6.28 2.03 28.11
N LEU A 372 6.72 1.23 27.14
CA LEU A 372 5.86 0.78 26.05
C LEU A 372 4.69 -0.05 26.62
N PRO A 373 3.51 -0.07 25.95
CA PRO A 373 2.34 -0.73 26.50
C PRO A 373 2.51 -2.25 26.49
N SER A 374 2.08 -2.91 27.56
CA SER A 374 2.24 -4.37 27.74
C SER A 374 1.45 -5.21 26.73
N ASN A 375 0.46 -4.62 26.05
CA ASN A 375 -0.37 -5.28 25.03
C ASN A 375 0.29 -5.29 23.63
N LEU A 376 1.47 -4.67 23.48
CA LEU A 376 2.17 -4.61 22.19
C LEU A 376 2.57 -6.02 21.71
N ARG A 377 2.12 -6.40 20.51
CA ARG A 377 2.38 -7.71 19.88
C ARG A 377 3.49 -7.64 18.84
N LYS A 378 3.61 -6.52 18.13
CA LYS A 378 4.55 -6.31 17.03
C LYS A 378 5.35 -5.03 17.23
N LEU A 379 6.67 -5.14 17.20
CA LEU A 379 7.59 -4.01 17.25
C LEU A 379 8.65 -4.17 16.16
N HIS A 380 8.51 -3.38 15.09
CA HIS A 380 9.36 -3.45 13.90
C HIS A 380 10.08 -2.12 13.65
N ILE A 381 11.40 -2.16 13.54
CA ILE A 381 12.25 -0.97 13.44
C ILE A 381 13.32 -1.20 12.39
N TYR A 382 13.41 -0.33 11.38
CA TYR A 382 14.32 -0.53 10.25
C TYR A 382 15.04 0.77 9.84
N GLY A 383 16.37 0.83 9.90
CA GLY A 383 17.13 1.96 9.36
C GLY A 383 17.00 3.24 10.19
N CYS A 384 16.97 3.13 11.52
CA CYS A 384 16.89 4.28 12.43
C CYS A 384 18.21 4.45 13.19
N GLU A 385 18.90 5.58 12.96
CA GLU A 385 20.28 5.77 13.40
C GLU A 385 20.41 6.25 14.86
N LYS A 386 19.56 7.17 15.30
CA LYS A 386 19.64 7.82 16.63
C LYS A 386 18.80 7.16 17.72
N ILE A 387 18.32 5.95 17.48
CA ILE A 387 17.63 5.16 18.51
C ILE A 387 18.68 4.62 19.49
N LEU A 388 18.73 5.22 20.69
CA LEU A 388 19.76 4.95 21.71
C LEU A 388 19.24 4.16 22.93
N ALA A 389 17.93 4.20 23.23
CA ALA A 389 17.39 3.77 24.53
C ALA A 389 16.16 2.83 24.46
N LEU A 390 15.99 2.14 23.33
CA LEU A 390 14.81 1.29 23.08
C LEU A 390 14.65 0.10 24.06
N PHE A 391 15.69 -0.22 24.84
CA PHE A 391 15.81 -1.49 25.53
C PHE A 391 15.71 -1.44 27.05
N ASN A 392 15.71 -0.26 27.68
CA ASN A 392 15.41 -0.16 29.09
C ASN A 392 13.92 -0.49 29.29
N GLY A 393 13.61 -1.75 29.61
CA GLY A 393 12.24 -2.23 29.83
C GLY A 393 11.60 -3.01 28.68
N ILE A 394 12.32 -3.37 27.60
CA ILE A 394 11.71 -4.22 26.54
C ILE A 394 11.21 -5.55 27.11
N TYR A 395 11.88 -6.08 28.13
CA TYR A 395 11.55 -7.33 28.82
C TYR A 395 10.14 -7.30 29.47
N ASN A 396 9.59 -6.12 29.76
CA ASN A 396 8.23 -5.97 30.31
C ASN A 396 7.13 -6.16 29.26
N LEU A 397 7.47 -6.27 27.97
CA LEU A 397 6.51 -6.47 26.88
C LEU A 397 6.07 -7.92 26.77
N THR A 398 5.34 -8.38 27.79
CA THR A 398 4.91 -9.77 27.92
C THR A 398 3.99 -10.24 26.79
N SER A 399 3.31 -9.36 26.06
CA SER A 399 2.50 -9.75 24.89
C SER A 399 3.27 -9.76 23.57
N LEU A 400 4.55 -9.40 23.55
CA LEU A 400 5.32 -9.21 22.33
C LEU A 400 5.59 -10.55 21.63
N GLN A 401 5.10 -10.68 20.41
CA GLN A 401 5.21 -11.89 19.59
C GLN A 401 6.21 -11.73 18.44
N SER A 402 6.41 -10.51 17.92
CA SER A 402 7.28 -10.24 16.79
C SER A 402 8.16 -9.01 17.05
N LEU A 403 9.46 -9.23 17.11
CA LEU A 403 10.47 -8.19 17.23
C LEU A 403 11.39 -8.22 16.00
N LYS A 404 11.44 -7.11 15.27
CA LYS A 404 12.28 -6.97 14.07
C LYS A 404 13.07 -5.68 14.13
N ILE A 405 14.40 -5.75 14.10
CA ILE A 405 15.29 -4.60 14.27
C ILE A 405 16.45 -4.68 13.29
N TRP A 406 16.43 -3.87 12.23
CA TRP A 406 17.44 -3.93 11.17
C TRP A 406 18.09 -2.56 10.94
N ASN A 407 19.39 -2.53 10.64
CA ASN A 407 20.11 -1.31 10.29
C ASN A 407 19.95 -0.18 11.32
N CYS A 408 20.02 -0.50 12.62
CA CYS A 408 19.90 0.47 13.71
C CYS A 408 21.23 0.60 14.46
N PRO A 409 22.19 1.40 13.95
CA PRO A 409 23.55 1.47 14.50
C PRO A 409 23.64 2.14 15.88
N GLY A 410 22.61 2.89 16.31
CA GLY A 410 22.55 3.49 17.65
C GLY A 410 22.33 2.47 18.77
N ILE A 411 21.93 1.24 18.43
CA ILE A 411 21.72 0.15 19.39
C ILE A 411 23.07 -0.50 19.70
N LEU A 412 23.56 -0.28 20.92
CA LEU A 412 24.89 -0.73 21.38
C LEU A 412 24.85 -1.99 22.24
N SER A 413 23.75 -2.22 22.98
CA SER A 413 23.54 -3.39 23.83
C SER A 413 22.05 -3.72 23.99
N PHE A 414 21.78 -4.92 24.50
CA PHE A 414 20.44 -5.37 24.92
C PHE A 414 20.38 -5.38 26.47
N PRO A 415 19.18 -5.38 27.09
CA PRO A 415 19.08 -5.30 28.55
C PRO A 415 19.54 -6.62 29.18
N VAL A 416 20.14 -6.54 30.37
CA VAL A 416 20.67 -7.71 31.10
C VAL A 416 19.56 -8.70 31.46
N GLU A 417 18.35 -8.19 31.69
CA GLU A 417 17.14 -8.97 31.96
C GLU A 417 16.66 -9.79 30.76
N GLY A 418 17.21 -9.56 29.56
CA GLY A 418 16.93 -10.32 28.34
C GLY A 418 15.75 -9.81 27.50
N LEU A 419 15.31 -10.63 26.55
CA LEU A 419 14.20 -10.35 25.63
C LEU A 419 12.86 -10.92 26.14
N PRO A 420 11.71 -10.40 25.66
CA PRO A 420 10.40 -10.93 26.02
C PRO A 420 10.22 -12.40 25.68
N THR A 421 9.76 -13.20 26.65
CA THR A 421 9.70 -14.67 26.53
C THR A 421 8.61 -15.20 25.57
N ASN A 422 7.58 -14.40 25.30
CA ASN A 422 6.48 -14.75 24.38
C ASN A 422 6.80 -14.50 22.88
N LEU A 423 8.05 -14.14 22.57
CA LEU A 423 8.49 -13.93 21.20
C LEU A 423 8.39 -15.21 20.37
N THR A 424 7.75 -15.08 19.20
CA THR A 424 7.67 -16.13 18.17
C THR A 424 8.58 -15.85 16.98
N ILE A 425 8.86 -14.58 16.72
CA ILE A 425 9.70 -14.09 15.62
C ILE A 425 10.69 -13.07 16.19
N LEU A 426 11.98 -13.34 16.01
CA LEU A 426 13.06 -12.42 16.32
C LEU A 426 13.94 -12.23 15.08
N GLU A 427 13.99 -11.03 14.55
CA GLU A 427 14.87 -10.70 13.42
C GLU A 427 15.76 -9.51 13.78
N ILE A 428 17.06 -9.74 13.90
CA ILE A 428 18.04 -8.72 14.27
C ILE A 428 19.11 -8.66 13.18
N SER A 429 19.32 -7.50 12.57
CA SER A 429 20.29 -7.36 11.48
C SER A 429 21.07 -6.05 11.48
N ASN A 430 22.37 -6.10 11.17
CA ASN A 430 23.25 -4.93 10.98
C ASN A 430 23.24 -3.94 12.16
N LEU A 431 23.37 -4.46 13.39
CA LEU A 431 23.53 -3.65 14.60
C LEU A 431 25.01 -3.50 14.96
N LYS A 432 25.38 -2.40 15.64
CA LYS A 432 26.76 -2.14 16.12
C LYS A 432 26.98 -2.63 17.56
N ILE A 433 26.36 -3.73 17.93
CA ILE A 433 26.42 -4.26 19.29
C ILE A 433 27.84 -4.73 19.60
N THR A 434 28.37 -4.28 20.74
CA THR A 434 29.74 -4.58 21.20
C THR A 434 29.78 -5.78 22.15
N GLU A 435 28.68 -6.07 22.83
CA GLU A 435 28.48 -7.29 23.62
C GLU A 435 28.31 -8.50 22.68
N ALA A 436 28.90 -9.65 22.99
CA ALA A 436 28.62 -10.82 22.17
C ALA A 436 27.19 -11.33 22.44
N LEU A 437 26.61 -12.02 21.45
CA LEU A 437 25.22 -12.49 21.42
C LEU A 437 24.77 -13.27 22.68
N PHE A 438 25.70 -13.73 23.51
CA PHE A 438 25.47 -14.55 24.70
C PHE A 438 24.66 -13.87 25.81
N HIS A 439 24.67 -12.53 25.89
CA HIS A 439 23.89 -11.81 26.90
C HIS A 439 22.38 -11.70 26.57
N TRP A 440 21.93 -12.19 25.40
CA TRP A 440 20.54 -11.95 24.96
C TRP A 440 19.53 -12.91 25.58
N GLY A 441 19.97 -13.97 26.27
CA GLY A 441 19.07 -14.93 26.92
C GLY A 441 18.17 -15.69 25.95
N LEU A 442 18.65 -15.99 24.73
CA LEU A 442 17.85 -16.63 23.67
C LEU A 442 17.26 -17.98 24.11
N ASN A 443 17.96 -18.73 24.95
CA ASN A 443 17.50 -20.01 25.51
C ASN A 443 16.18 -19.90 26.30
N ASN A 444 15.84 -18.72 26.84
CA ASN A 444 14.60 -18.49 27.58
C ASN A 444 13.39 -18.26 26.66
N LEU A 445 13.60 -18.09 25.35
CA LEU A 445 12.55 -17.79 24.37
C LEU A 445 11.86 -19.07 23.89
N THR A 446 11.12 -19.72 24.79
CA THR A 446 10.52 -21.04 24.57
C THR A 446 9.48 -21.09 23.44
N PHE A 447 8.91 -19.96 23.04
CA PHE A 447 7.96 -19.86 21.91
C PHE A 447 8.60 -19.44 20.57
N LEU A 448 9.91 -19.26 20.53
CA LEU A 448 10.61 -18.71 19.37
C LEU A 448 10.64 -19.70 18.21
N ASN A 449 9.86 -19.42 17.17
CA ASN A 449 9.74 -20.27 15.99
C ASN A 449 10.70 -19.86 14.86
N GLN A 450 10.99 -18.56 14.76
CA GLN A 450 11.81 -17.99 13.70
C GLN A 450 12.85 -17.01 14.26
N LEU A 451 14.11 -17.27 13.94
CA LEU A 451 15.25 -16.45 14.33
C LEU A 451 16.04 -16.02 13.08
N GLU A 452 16.19 -14.73 12.88
CA GLU A 452 17.15 -14.15 11.93
C GLU A 452 18.22 -13.34 12.66
N ILE A 453 19.48 -13.68 12.40
CA ILE A 453 20.65 -12.95 12.88
C ILE A 453 21.46 -12.51 11.66
N GLY A 454 21.57 -11.20 11.48
CA GLY A 454 22.20 -10.60 10.32
C GLY A 454 23.27 -9.55 10.66
N GLY A 455 24.29 -9.41 9.83
CA GLY A 455 25.18 -8.24 9.89
C GLY A 455 26.13 -8.16 11.07
N CYS A 456 26.36 -9.27 11.79
CA CYS A 456 27.31 -9.33 12.89
C CYS A 456 28.75 -9.37 12.36
N GLN A 457 29.38 -8.19 12.19
CA GLN A 457 30.70 -8.08 11.57
C GLN A 457 31.85 -8.62 12.44
N ASN A 458 31.68 -8.66 13.76
CA ASN A 458 32.70 -9.12 14.71
C ASN A 458 32.51 -10.59 15.14
N LEU A 459 31.45 -11.26 14.67
CA LEU A 459 31.17 -12.64 15.04
C LEU A 459 32.08 -13.60 14.26
N VAL A 460 33.12 -14.13 14.91
CA VAL A 460 34.08 -15.08 14.31
C VAL A 460 33.56 -16.51 14.34
N SER A 461 32.93 -16.91 15.44
CA SER A 461 32.24 -18.19 15.60
C SER A 461 30.87 -17.95 16.23
N PHE A 462 29.91 -18.81 15.91
CA PHE A 462 28.65 -18.81 16.63
C PHE A 462 28.91 -19.22 18.10
N PRO A 463 28.34 -18.56 19.13
CA PRO A 463 28.70 -18.84 20.51
C PRO A 463 28.24 -20.23 20.98
N GLU A 464 28.87 -20.75 22.03
CA GLU A 464 28.42 -21.92 22.78
C GLU A 464 27.12 -21.60 23.58
N MET A 465 25.98 -21.48 22.88
CA MET A 465 24.67 -21.17 23.46
C MET A 465 23.56 -22.10 23.00
N THR A 466 22.77 -22.66 23.93
CA THR A 466 21.57 -23.43 23.55
C THR A 466 20.51 -22.53 22.91
N LEU A 467 20.21 -22.74 21.63
CA LEU A 467 19.07 -22.12 20.97
C LEU A 467 17.76 -22.79 21.43
N PRO A 468 16.60 -22.12 21.35
CA PRO A 468 15.32 -22.72 21.74
C PRO A 468 14.96 -23.97 20.94
N ASP A 469 14.47 -25.01 21.63
CA ASP A 469 13.99 -26.26 21.01
C ASP A 469 12.76 -26.06 20.12
N SER A 470 12.02 -24.96 20.29
CA SER A 470 10.88 -24.58 19.46
C SER A 470 11.27 -24.01 18.09
N LEU A 471 12.56 -23.72 17.87
CA LEU A 471 13.02 -23.05 16.67
C LEU A 471 12.79 -23.91 15.42
N THR A 472 11.98 -23.39 14.48
CA THR A 472 11.67 -24.07 13.21
C THR A 472 12.40 -23.46 12.01
N GLY A 473 12.81 -22.20 12.10
CA GLY A 473 13.52 -21.48 11.06
C GLY A 473 14.68 -20.65 11.60
N LEU A 474 15.87 -20.85 11.06
CA LEU A 474 17.08 -20.09 11.39
C LEU A 474 17.65 -19.44 10.12
N ILE A 475 17.83 -18.13 10.16
CA ILE A 475 18.44 -17.34 9.09
C ILE A 475 19.69 -16.66 9.62
N ILE A 476 20.82 -16.88 8.97
CA ILE A 476 22.10 -16.23 9.26
C ILE A 476 22.51 -15.46 8.00
N SER A 477 22.59 -14.14 8.08
CA SER A 477 22.86 -13.29 6.91
C SER A 477 24.00 -12.29 7.17
N ASN A 478 24.80 -11.96 6.15
CA ASN A 478 25.77 -10.85 6.20
C ASN A 478 26.82 -10.88 7.35
N CYS A 479 27.04 -12.03 8.00
CA CYS A 479 28.08 -12.19 9.03
C CYS A 479 29.45 -12.42 8.38
N SER A 480 30.14 -11.33 8.03
CA SER A 480 31.35 -11.40 7.18
C SER A 480 32.59 -12.01 7.86
N SER A 481 32.67 -11.96 9.18
CA SER A 481 33.80 -12.54 9.94
C SER A 481 33.58 -13.99 10.37
N LEU A 482 32.38 -14.53 10.19
CA LEU A 482 32.02 -15.86 10.66
C LEU A 482 32.82 -16.93 9.90
N GLU A 483 33.66 -17.68 10.61
CA GLU A 483 34.54 -18.70 10.04
C GLU A 483 33.95 -20.11 10.17
N CYS A 484 33.20 -20.36 11.25
CA CYS A 484 32.55 -21.65 11.50
C CYS A 484 31.24 -21.48 12.28
N LEU A 485 30.30 -22.42 12.03
CA LEU A 485 29.06 -22.57 12.80
C LEU A 485 29.25 -23.53 13.98
N SER A 486 30.43 -23.53 14.62
CA SER A 486 30.84 -24.53 15.61
C SER A 486 30.09 -24.41 16.94
N PHE A 487 28.81 -24.77 16.92
CA PHE A 487 28.01 -24.93 18.12
C PHE A 487 27.59 -26.40 18.25
N GLU A 488 27.94 -27.04 19.36
CA GLU A 488 27.53 -28.41 19.69
C GLU A 488 26.01 -28.58 19.61
N GLY A 489 25.24 -27.54 19.99
CA GLY A 489 23.78 -27.60 20.00
C GLY A 489 23.07 -27.21 18.70
N LEU A 490 23.75 -26.87 17.59
CA LEU A 490 23.01 -26.68 16.31
C LEU A 490 22.34 -28.00 15.93
N ARG A 491 23.06 -29.12 16.06
CA ARG A 491 22.54 -30.47 15.79
C ARG A 491 21.38 -30.85 16.72
N GLU A 492 21.35 -30.32 17.93
CA GLU A 492 20.36 -30.64 18.97
C GLU A 492 18.98 -30.04 18.69
N LEU A 493 18.85 -29.08 17.76
CA LEU A 493 17.59 -28.44 17.41
C LEU A 493 16.62 -29.39 16.69
N ALA A 494 15.92 -30.22 17.47
CA ALA A 494 15.02 -31.25 16.96
C ALA A 494 13.84 -30.70 16.16
N SER A 495 13.47 -29.43 16.32
CA SER A 495 12.36 -28.80 15.58
C SER A 495 12.79 -28.02 14.34
N LEU A 496 14.09 -27.86 14.07
CA LEU A 496 14.57 -26.98 13.00
C LEU A 496 14.28 -27.55 11.61
N LYS A 497 13.36 -26.90 10.89
CA LYS A 497 12.94 -27.31 9.53
C LYS A 497 13.68 -26.54 8.44
N THR A 498 14.04 -25.29 8.69
CA THR A 498 14.61 -24.40 7.68
C THR A 498 15.89 -23.74 8.19
N LEU A 499 16.98 -23.86 7.42
CA LEU A 499 18.26 -23.20 7.70
C LEU A 499 18.72 -22.43 6.46
N TYR A 500 18.80 -21.10 6.58
CA TYR A 500 19.30 -20.21 5.52
C TYR A 500 20.59 -19.53 5.96
N ILE A 501 21.64 -19.64 5.15
CA ILE A 501 22.92 -19.00 5.38
C ILE A 501 23.24 -18.15 4.15
N SER A 502 23.45 -16.85 4.31
CA SER A 502 23.70 -15.95 3.18
C SER A 502 24.79 -14.93 3.47
N ASN A 503 25.62 -14.61 2.47
CA ASN A 503 26.65 -13.57 2.54
C ASN A 503 27.66 -13.74 3.69
N CYS A 504 27.94 -14.97 4.12
CA CYS A 504 28.97 -15.29 5.12
C CYS A 504 30.31 -15.61 4.44
N LYS A 505 31.06 -14.57 4.06
CA LYS A 505 32.22 -14.70 3.16
C LYS A 505 33.40 -15.50 3.73
N LYS A 506 33.62 -15.49 5.05
CA LYS A 506 34.70 -16.25 5.70
C LYS A 506 34.32 -17.67 6.13
N LEU A 507 33.04 -18.04 6.03
CA LEU A 507 32.54 -19.32 6.53
C LEU A 507 33.20 -20.45 5.75
N ALA A 508 34.01 -21.27 6.45
CA ALA A 508 34.83 -22.31 5.82
C ALA A 508 34.22 -23.71 5.95
N SER A 509 33.49 -23.96 7.04
CA SER A 509 32.94 -25.28 7.35
C SER A 509 31.68 -25.24 8.21
N PHE A 510 30.86 -26.28 8.05
CA PHE A 510 29.74 -26.63 8.94
C PHE A 510 30.21 -27.18 10.31
N PRO A 511 29.30 -27.34 11.30
CA PRO A 511 29.64 -28.02 12.55
C PRO A 511 30.15 -29.44 12.30
N LYS A 512 31.11 -29.89 13.13
CA LYS A 512 31.71 -31.23 13.00
C LYS A 512 30.69 -32.34 13.23
N ASP A 513 29.73 -32.11 14.13
CA ASP A 513 28.74 -33.10 14.55
C ASP A 513 27.59 -33.30 13.56
N GLY A 514 27.45 -32.41 12.56
CA GLY A 514 26.43 -32.47 11.52
C GLY A 514 25.39 -31.36 11.62
N LEU A 515 24.35 -31.48 10.78
CA LEU A 515 23.17 -30.61 10.78
C LEU A 515 22.01 -31.28 11.54
N PRO A 516 20.97 -30.53 11.94
CA PRO A 516 19.80 -31.10 12.61
C PRO A 516 19.14 -32.21 11.80
N PRO A 517 18.73 -33.34 12.43
CA PRO A 517 18.09 -34.45 11.75
C PRO A 517 16.66 -34.17 11.26
N SER A 518 16.05 -33.05 11.67
CA SER A 518 14.71 -32.61 11.26
C SER A 518 14.70 -31.62 10.09
N LEU A 519 15.88 -31.22 9.61
CA LEU A 519 16.02 -30.18 8.60
C LEU A 519 15.39 -30.60 7.27
N LEU A 520 14.41 -29.83 6.80
CA LEU A 520 13.70 -30.07 5.54
C LEU A 520 14.24 -29.22 4.39
N LYS A 521 14.70 -28.01 4.70
CA LYS A 521 15.21 -27.05 3.70
C LYS A 521 16.52 -26.40 4.15
N LEU A 522 17.54 -26.51 3.30
CA LEU A 522 18.83 -25.84 3.45
C LEU A 522 19.04 -24.89 2.27
N ARG A 523 19.27 -23.60 2.54
CA ARG A 523 19.69 -22.61 1.54
C ARG A 523 21.02 -22.00 1.93
N ILE A 524 21.95 -22.00 0.99
CA ILE A 524 23.27 -21.41 1.16
C ILE A 524 23.47 -20.44 -0.01
N SER A 525 23.83 -19.18 0.29
CA SER A 525 24.03 -18.17 -0.75
C SER A 525 25.27 -17.32 -0.47
N ASN A 526 26.08 -17.04 -1.49
CA ASN A 526 27.24 -16.15 -1.41
C ASN A 526 28.23 -16.46 -0.26
N CYS A 527 28.55 -17.75 -0.05
CA CYS A 527 29.49 -18.23 0.97
C CYS A 527 30.80 -18.69 0.31
N GLN A 528 31.73 -17.73 0.11
CA GLN A 528 32.89 -17.90 -0.78
C GLN A 528 33.94 -18.91 -0.29
N LYS A 529 34.11 -19.08 1.03
CA LYS A 529 35.09 -20.01 1.61
C LYS A 529 34.52 -21.38 1.98
N LEU A 530 33.22 -21.60 1.85
CA LEU A 530 32.58 -22.81 2.32
C LEU A 530 32.92 -23.96 1.37
N ARG A 531 33.73 -24.91 1.85
CA ARG A 531 34.29 -25.94 0.98
C ARG A 531 33.39 -27.15 0.83
N SER A 532 32.85 -27.69 1.91
CA SER A 532 32.15 -28.98 1.87
C SER A 532 31.06 -29.09 2.93
N PHE A 533 30.14 -30.03 2.74
CA PHE A 533 29.16 -30.43 3.75
C PHE A 533 29.82 -31.12 4.97
N PRO A 534 29.09 -31.29 6.10
CA PRO A 534 29.60 -32.02 7.27
C PRO A 534 30.15 -33.40 6.91
N LYS A 535 31.15 -33.89 7.65
CA LYS A 535 31.73 -35.22 7.42
C LYS A 535 30.67 -36.33 7.51
N ASN A 536 29.74 -36.19 8.46
CA ASN A 536 28.63 -37.10 8.72
C ASN A 536 27.50 -37.06 7.66
N GLY A 537 27.62 -36.22 6.63
CA GLY A 537 26.62 -36.08 5.57
C GLY A 537 25.53 -35.04 5.88
N LEU A 538 24.58 -34.93 4.95
CA LEU A 538 23.36 -34.14 5.11
C LEU A 538 22.28 -34.99 5.80
N PRO A 539 21.33 -34.37 6.52
CA PRO A 539 20.30 -35.12 7.24
C PRO A 539 19.35 -35.81 6.24
N PRO A 540 18.88 -37.04 6.54
CA PRO A 540 18.02 -37.80 5.62
C PRO A 540 16.63 -37.18 5.43
N SER A 541 16.21 -36.28 6.32
CA SER A 541 14.96 -35.51 6.22
C SER A 541 14.99 -34.43 5.14
N LEU A 542 16.17 -34.10 4.59
CA LEU A 542 16.34 -32.94 3.71
C LEU A 542 15.59 -33.13 2.39
N GLN A 543 14.58 -32.30 2.15
CA GLN A 543 13.75 -32.33 0.95
C GLN A 543 14.24 -31.34 -0.11
N LYS A 544 14.80 -30.20 0.34
CA LYS A 544 15.21 -29.11 -0.53
C LYS A 544 16.59 -28.54 -0.18
N LEU A 545 17.48 -28.50 -1.18
CA LEU A 545 18.79 -27.87 -1.10
C LEU A 545 18.91 -26.78 -2.17
N GLU A 546 19.19 -25.54 -1.76
CA GLU A 546 19.46 -24.41 -2.66
C GLU A 546 20.89 -23.88 -2.41
N ILE A 547 21.75 -23.90 -3.43
CA ILE A 547 23.10 -23.33 -3.39
C ILE A 547 23.18 -22.23 -4.45
N ARG A 548 23.64 -21.03 -4.08
CA ARG A 548 23.82 -19.91 -5.02
C ARG A 548 25.12 -19.18 -4.72
N GLU A 549 25.91 -18.86 -5.74
CA GLU A 549 27.12 -18.03 -5.62
C GLU A 549 28.12 -18.56 -4.55
N CYS A 550 28.28 -19.88 -4.45
CA CYS A 550 29.17 -20.57 -3.50
C CYS A 550 30.21 -21.41 -4.26
N PRO A 551 31.22 -20.81 -4.91
CA PRO A 551 32.04 -21.47 -5.93
C PRO A 551 32.74 -22.76 -5.45
N LEU A 552 33.29 -22.78 -4.24
CA LEU A 552 33.99 -23.96 -3.73
C LEU A 552 33.05 -25.14 -3.44
N LEU A 553 31.84 -24.86 -2.95
CA LEU A 553 30.83 -25.87 -2.69
C LEU A 553 30.19 -26.36 -3.98
N GLU A 554 29.94 -25.44 -4.92
CA GLU A 554 29.42 -25.73 -6.26
C GLU A 554 30.32 -26.71 -7.03
N GLU A 555 31.63 -26.47 -7.03
CA GLU A 555 32.61 -27.38 -7.67
C GLU A 555 32.51 -28.82 -7.12
N ARG A 556 32.31 -28.97 -5.81
CA ARG A 556 32.17 -30.30 -5.19
C ARG A 556 30.78 -30.91 -5.39
N CYS A 557 29.77 -30.11 -5.72
CA CYS A 557 28.41 -30.56 -6.01
C CYS A 557 28.19 -30.85 -7.51
N LYS A 558 29.22 -30.70 -8.36
CA LYS A 558 29.11 -31.03 -9.80
C LYS A 558 28.72 -32.49 -10.01
N LYS A 559 27.80 -32.72 -10.94
CA LYS A 559 27.30 -34.03 -11.32
C LYS A 559 28.44 -34.98 -11.71
N GLU A 560 28.45 -36.16 -11.11
CA GLU A 560 29.38 -37.30 -11.36
C GLU A 560 30.87 -37.05 -11.04
N HIS A 561 31.32 -35.80 -11.01
CA HIS A 561 32.72 -35.41 -10.85
C HIS A 561 33.01 -34.75 -9.49
N GLY A 562 31.97 -34.25 -8.82
CA GLY A 562 32.07 -33.56 -7.54
C GLY A 562 32.17 -34.54 -6.36
N GLY A 563 33.12 -34.28 -5.44
CA GLY A 563 33.33 -35.11 -4.26
C GLY A 563 32.14 -35.18 -3.28
N ASP A 564 31.17 -34.27 -3.40
CA ASP A 564 29.94 -34.25 -2.60
C ASP A 564 28.68 -34.58 -3.41
N TRP A 565 28.78 -34.91 -4.72
CA TRP A 565 27.62 -35.26 -5.57
C TRP A 565 26.77 -36.40 -4.98
N ARG A 566 27.43 -37.48 -4.54
CA ARG A 566 26.75 -38.64 -3.92
C ARG A 566 26.01 -38.29 -2.63
N ARG A 567 26.30 -37.14 -2.02
CA ARG A 567 25.65 -36.68 -0.78
C ARG A 567 24.37 -35.88 -1.05
N ILE A 568 24.18 -35.41 -2.28
CA ILE A 568 23.04 -34.57 -2.68
C ILE A 568 22.12 -35.25 -3.69
N ALA A 569 22.59 -36.31 -4.35
CA ALA A 569 21.87 -37.00 -5.42
C ALA A 569 20.55 -37.68 -4.99
N ASP A 570 20.40 -37.98 -3.70
CA ASP A 570 19.17 -38.58 -3.16
C ASP A 570 18.18 -37.53 -2.63
N ILE A 571 18.54 -36.24 -2.67
CA ILE A 571 17.67 -35.15 -2.21
C ILE A 571 16.62 -34.85 -3.30
N PRO A 572 15.32 -34.82 -2.98
CA PRO A 572 14.25 -34.63 -3.96
C PRO A 572 14.37 -33.36 -4.82
N CYS A 573 14.78 -32.24 -4.22
CA CYS A 573 14.85 -30.95 -4.90
C CYS A 573 16.20 -30.27 -4.62
N VAL A 574 17.10 -30.27 -5.60
CA VAL A 574 18.38 -29.57 -5.49
C VAL A 574 18.51 -28.54 -6.59
N GLN A 575 18.79 -27.29 -6.21
CA GLN A 575 18.98 -26.16 -7.10
C GLN A 575 20.38 -25.55 -6.86
N ILE A 576 21.17 -25.42 -7.91
CA ILE A 576 22.50 -24.77 -7.91
C ILE A 576 22.48 -23.62 -8.91
N ASN A 577 22.77 -22.38 -8.47
CA ASN A 577 22.73 -21.16 -9.30
C ASN A 577 21.44 -21.04 -10.14
N ASN A 578 20.31 -21.27 -9.47
CA ASN A 578 18.97 -21.29 -10.05
C ASN A 578 18.66 -22.44 -11.03
N LYS A 579 19.59 -23.35 -11.31
CA LYS A 579 19.37 -24.54 -12.15
C LYS A 579 19.09 -25.79 -11.30
N TYR A 580 18.15 -26.63 -11.70
CA TYR A 580 17.93 -27.93 -11.05
C TYR A 580 18.98 -28.94 -11.53
N ILE A 581 19.51 -29.75 -10.62
CA ILE A 581 20.52 -30.76 -10.99
C ILE A 581 19.94 -31.95 -11.77
N TYR A 582 18.60 -32.10 -11.74
CA TYR A 582 17.85 -33.14 -12.44
C TYR A 582 17.25 -32.66 -13.77
N ASP A 583 17.27 -31.35 -14.04
CA ASP A 583 16.82 -30.82 -15.33
C ASP A 583 17.95 -31.04 -16.35
N THR A 584 17.74 -32.02 -17.23
CA THR A 584 18.64 -32.37 -18.34
C THR A 584 18.41 -31.45 -19.53
N GLU A 585 18.61 -30.14 -19.38
CA GLU A 585 18.65 -29.22 -20.53
C GLU A 585 19.92 -28.37 -20.56
N THR A 586 20.78 -28.72 -21.52
CA THR A 586 21.86 -27.94 -22.17
C THR A 586 23.16 -27.70 -21.39
N GLU A 587 24.14 -28.60 -21.57
CA GLU A 587 25.53 -28.26 -21.94
C GLU A 587 26.03 -29.39 -22.89
N GLU A 588 25.76 -29.23 -24.19
CA GLU A 588 26.54 -29.81 -25.31
C GLU A 588 27.75 -28.93 -25.61
#